data_AF-A0A6B2DA98-F1
#
_entry.id   AF-A0A6B2DA98-F1
#
_cell.length_a   1.000
_cell.length_b   1.000
_cell.length_c   1.000
_cell.angle_alpha   90.00
_cell.angle_beta   90.00
_cell.angle_gamma   90.00
#
_symmetry.space_group_name_H-M   'P 1'
#
loop_
_entity.id
_entity.type
_entity.pdbx_description
1 polymer ?
#
loop_
_entity_poly.entity_id
_entity_poly.type
_entity_poly.pdbx_seq_one_letter_code
_entity_poly.pdbx_strand_id
1 'polypeptide(L)'
;MTTPTAGEQEVWDRLWAAERLPRGRAQIAALEAGLREADALGSPELRFGARIFLTSAYQQGGEPAKAFVPFAWCLAVHDRGEADPRWTHDLHWYFKFMAGSMATFPEVPLERTRAVLDDMERRYRTAGYSMNPVHQYRAVLARHVGDREAAAEQYRLWSAAPRGQMSDCVGCEPSDKVAHLAWLGRYADAAEVAEPVLGGQFSCVEQPQHILTELLLPYVHIGRYDDAVQAHRRAYRAMRHDPAQLQSIATHVAFCALTGNHARGLDLVERHLGWLDAPPTPYAEQEFAAAAALTLRLVAEGGHGDAPVRRAG
;
A
#
# COMPACT_ATOMS: atom_id res chain seq x y z
N MET A 1 27.96 21.22 5.84
CA MET A 1 27.89 19.78 6.18
C MET A 1 29.26 19.35 6.64
N THR A 2 29.34 18.69 7.78
CA THR A 2 30.60 18.13 8.31
C THR A 2 30.80 16.77 7.64
N THR A 3 32.03 16.46 7.20
CA THR A 3 32.34 15.13 6.64
C THR A 3 32.05 14.05 7.69
N PRO A 4 31.36 12.95 7.33
CA PRO A 4 31.11 11.86 8.28
C PRO A 4 32.42 11.34 8.87
N THR A 5 32.41 11.03 10.16
CA THR A 5 33.50 10.27 10.78
C THR A 5 33.56 8.85 10.19
N ALA A 6 34.69 8.16 10.34
CA ALA A 6 34.82 6.78 9.85
C ALA A 6 33.71 5.86 10.43
N GLY A 7 33.39 6.01 11.73
CA GLY A 7 32.31 5.27 12.37
C GLY A 7 30.92 5.61 11.81
N GLU A 8 30.67 6.87 11.46
CA GLU A 8 29.40 7.26 10.81
C GLU A 8 29.29 6.72 9.39
N GLN A 9 30.40 6.71 8.62
CA GLN A 9 30.43 6.17 7.28
C GLN A 9 30.12 4.67 7.25
N GLU A 10 30.67 3.91 8.21
CA GLU A 10 30.38 2.48 8.32
C GLU A 10 28.89 2.21 8.60
N VAL A 11 28.21 3.04 9.39
CA VAL A 11 26.76 2.92 9.63
C VAL A 11 25.99 3.26 8.35
N TRP A 12 26.37 4.31 7.62
CA TRP A 12 25.77 4.61 6.31
C TRP A 12 25.88 3.44 5.34
N ASP A 13 27.06 2.83 5.22
CA ASP A 13 27.28 1.70 4.32
C ASP A 13 26.38 0.51 4.68
N ARG A 14 26.20 0.23 5.98
CA ARG A 14 25.26 -0.78 6.47
C ARG A 14 23.80 -0.43 6.18
N LEU A 15 23.38 0.82 6.41
CA LEU A 15 22.02 1.27 6.11
C LEU A 15 21.72 1.15 4.60
N TRP A 16 22.64 1.57 3.74
CA TRP A 16 22.49 1.42 2.29
C TRP A 16 22.51 -0.03 1.83
N ALA A 17 23.27 -0.90 2.49
CA ALA A 17 23.20 -2.33 2.24
C ALA A 17 21.85 -2.92 2.65
N ALA A 18 21.29 -2.48 3.78
CA ALA A 18 19.98 -2.92 4.26
C ALA A 18 18.85 -2.48 3.32
N GLU A 19 18.89 -1.26 2.77
CA GLU A 19 17.91 -0.79 1.76
C GLU A 19 17.85 -1.67 0.50
N ARG A 20 18.94 -2.38 0.17
CA ARG A 20 18.99 -3.30 -0.98
C ARG A 20 18.51 -4.72 -0.68
N LEU A 21 18.21 -5.03 0.58
CA LEU A 21 17.66 -6.34 0.95
C LEU A 21 16.24 -6.51 0.39
N PRO A 22 15.78 -7.76 0.16
CA PRO A 22 14.37 -8.02 -0.09
C PRO A 22 13.50 -7.45 1.04
N ARG A 23 12.38 -6.85 0.67
CA ARG A 23 11.42 -6.25 1.60
C ARG A 23 10.91 -7.29 2.60
N GLY A 24 10.72 -6.84 3.84
CA GLY A 24 10.21 -7.65 4.94
C GLY A 24 11.12 -7.67 6.16
N ARG A 25 10.93 -8.67 7.02
CA ARG A 25 11.52 -8.72 8.37
C ARG A 25 13.04 -8.57 8.43
N ALA A 26 13.77 -9.17 7.49
CA ALA A 26 15.24 -9.09 7.48
C ALA A 26 15.74 -7.68 7.18
N GLN A 27 15.12 -7.00 6.21
CA GLN A 27 15.41 -5.60 5.90
C GLN A 27 15.07 -4.69 7.09
N ILE A 28 13.87 -4.84 7.65
CA ILE A 28 13.43 -4.08 8.82
C ILE A 28 14.41 -4.23 9.98
N ALA A 29 14.77 -5.47 10.35
CA ALA A 29 15.67 -5.73 11.47
C ALA A 29 17.07 -5.12 11.25
N ALA A 30 17.59 -5.16 10.03
CA ALA A 30 18.88 -4.55 9.69
C ALA A 30 18.85 -3.02 9.81
N LEU A 31 17.77 -2.38 9.35
CA LEU A 31 17.57 -0.93 9.47
C LEU A 31 17.34 -0.50 10.93
N GLU A 32 16.61 -1.29 11.73
CA GLU A 32 16.42 -1.06 13.17
C GLU A 32 17.75 -1.17 13.94
N ALA A 33 18.63 -2.09 13.54
CA ALA A 33 19.99 -2.16 14.09
C ALA A 33 20.81 -0.92 13.72
N GLY A 34 20.79 -0.50 12.45
CA GLY A 34 21.45 0.72 12.01
C GLY A 34 20.95 1.99 12.71
N LEU A 35 19.64 2.07 12.98
CA LEU A 35 19.06 3.17 13.77
C LEU A 35 19.61 3.20 15.20
N ARG A 36 19.73 2.04 15.87
CA ARG A 36 20.30 1.96 17.22
C ARG A 36 21.75 2.42 17.25
N GLU A 37 22.53 2.07 16.23
CA GLU A 37 23.92 2.53 16.08
C GLU A 37 23.99 4.04 15.82
N ALA A 38 23.13 4.58 14.96
CA ALA A 38 22.99 6.01 14.72
C ALA A 38 22.61 6.77 16.00
N ASP A 39 21.71 6.20 16.81
CA ASP A 39 21.33 6.75 18.11
C ASP A 39 22.53 6.72 19.09
N ALA A 40 23.32 5.65 19.13
CA ALA A 40 24.51 5.56 19.98
C ALA A 40 25.62 6.56 19.60
N LEU A 41 25.83 6.81 18.31
CA LEU A 41 26.83 7.77 17.81
C LEU A 41 26.42 9.23 18.02
N GLY A 42 25.15 9.50 18.31
CA GLY A 42 24.67 10.88 18.48
C GLY A 42 24.55 11.69 17.20
N SER A 43 24.74 11.05 16.03
CA SER A 43 24.79 11.72 14.73
C SER A 43 23.39 12.12 14.24
N PRO A 44 23.06 13.43 14.14
CA PRO A 44 21.73 13.87 13.72
C PRO A 44 21.36 13.40 12.31
N GLU A 45 22.35 13.37 11.41
CA GLU A 45 22.15 13.03 9.99
C GLU A 45 21.85 11.53 9.80
N LEU A 46 22.61 10.66 10.47
CA LEU A 46 22.34 9.21 10.47
C LEU A 46 20.98 8.90 11.06
N ARG A 47 20.64 9.55 12.19
CA ARG A 47 19.35 9.38 12.86
C ARG A 47 18.18 9.75 11.96
N PHE A 48 18.34 10.78 11.12
CA PHE A 48 17.34 11.20 10.16
C PHE A 48 17.21 10.20 9.00
N GLY A 49 18.31 9.90 8.30
CA GLY A 49 18.23 9.00 7.14
C GLY A 49 17.83 7.57 7.52
N ALA A 50 18.28 7.05 8.67
CA ALA A 50 17.85 5.74 9.15
C ALA A 50 16.33 5.68 9.40
N ARG A 51 15.73 6.76 9.93
CA ARG A 51 14.27 6.86 10.13
C ARG A 51 13.51 7.02 8.81
N ILE A 52 14.09 7.69 7.81
CA ILE A 52 13.54 7.75 6.45
C ILE A 52 13.50 6.33 5.82
N PHE A 53 14.61 5.60 5.85
CA PHE A 53 14.67 4.21 5.36
C PHE A 53 13.70 3.28 6.09
N LEU A 54 13.65 3.36 7.42
CA LEU A 54 12.68 2.60 8.21
C LEU A 54 11.24 2.90 7.86
N THR A 55 10.90 4.17 7.56
CA THR A 55 9.54 4.54 7.14
C THR A 55 9.14 3.76 5.89
N SER A 56 10.03 3.67 4.89
CA SER A 56 9.82 2.88 3.67
C SER A 56 9.71 1.39 3.95
N ALA A 57 10.65 0.85 4.74
CA ALA A 57 10.73 -0.58 5.02
C ALA A 57 9.54 -1.09 5.84
N TYR A 58 9.04 -0.31 6.79
CA TYR A 58 7.83 -0.65 7.54
C TYR A 58 6.59 -0.66 6.64
N GLN A 59 6.43 0.34 5.77
CA GLN A 59 5.32 0.40 4.83
C GLN A 59 5.31 -0.79 3.86
N GLN A 60 6.46 -1.10 3.27
CA GLN A 60 6.58 -2.13 2.24
C GLN A 60 6.80 -3.55 2.80
N GLY A 61 7.21 -3.66 4.07
CA GLY A 61 7.49 -4.92 4.74
C GLY A 61 6.33 -5.47 5.58
N GLY A 62 5.15 -4.85 5.51
CA GLY A 62 3.95 -5.32 6.19
C GLY A 62 3.81 -4.89 7.65
N GLU A 63 4.53 -3.84 8.08
CA GLU A 63 4.41 -3.27 9.44
C GLU A 63 4.12 -1.75 9.43
N PRO A 64 3.17 -1.25 8.61
CA PRO A 64 2.96 0.19 8.38
C PRO A 64 2.68 1.01 9.66
N ALA A 65 2.10 0.40 10.70
CA ALA A 65 1.90 1.08 11.98
C ALA A 65 3.20 1.62 12.58
N LYS A 66 4.31 0.88 12.44
CA LYS A 66 5.62 1.28 12.95
C LYS A 66 6.23 2.45 12.19
N ALA A 67 5.74 2.78 10.99
CA ALA A 67 6.23 3.89 10.19
C ALA A 67 5.82 5.27 10.73
N PHE A 68 4.71 5.38 11.48
CA PHE A 68 4.18 6.67 11.94
C PHE A 68 5.15 7.43 12.84
N VAL A 69 5.76 6.75 13.81
CA VAL A 69 6.69 7.38 14.78
C VAL A 69 7.98 7.90 14.12
N PRO A 70 8.76 7.10 13.36
CA PRO A 70 9.97 7.60 12.71
C PRO A 70 9.66 8.69 11.68
N PHE A 71 8.57 8.57 10.93
CA PHE A 71 8.17 9.61 9.97
C PHE A 71 7.80 10.92 10.68
N ALA A 72 6.97 10.89 11.72
CA ALA A 72 6.57 12.08 12.47
C ALA A 72 7.79 12.78 13.11
N TRP A 73 8.76 12.00 13.57
CA TRP A 73 10.03 12.54 14.07
C TRP A 73 10.80 13.28 12.95
N CYS A 74 10.97 12.66 11.77
CA CYS A 74 11.65 13.29 10.64
C CYS A 74 10.93 14.57 10.19
N LEU A 75 9.59 14.54 10.13
CA LEU A 75 8.79 15.69 9.78
C LEU A 75 8.99 16.85 10.78
N ALA A 76 8.99 16.56 12.08
CA ALA A 76 9.20 17.58 13.11
C ALA A 76 10.61 18.19 13.06
N VAL A 77 11.64 17.38 12.77
CA VAL A 77 13.03 17.87 12.59
C VAL A 77 13.14 18.76 11.35
N HIS A 78 12.50 18.35 10.26
CA HIS A 78 12.41 19.17 9.04
C HIS A 78 11.69 20.50 9.28
N ASP A 79 10.59 20.49 10.03
CA ASP A 79 9.80 21.69 10.33
C ASP A 79 10.54 22.71 11.21
N ARG A 80 11.51 22.25 12.02
CA ARG A 80 12.41 23.13 12.78
C ARG A 80 13.58 23.68 11.94
N GLY A 81 13.72 23.25 10.69
CA GLY A 81 14.85 23.62 9.82
C GLY A 81 16.16 22.92 10.20
N GLU A 82 16.08 21.83 10.97
CA GLU A 82 17.26 21.07 11.45
C GLU A 82 17.64 19.91 10.51
N ALA A 83 16.77 19.56 9.57
CA ALA A 83 17.03 18.49 8.61
C ALA A 83 17.96 18.95 7.48
N ASP A 84 18.85 18.05 7.02
CA ASP A 84 19.61 18.26 5.79
C ASP A 84 18.64 18.33 4.59
N PRO A 85 18.67 19.41 3.78
CA PRO A 85 17.79 19.58 2.62
C PRO A 85 17.84 18.44 1.60
N ARG A 86 18.91 17.63 1.57
CA ARG A 86 18.98 16.47 0.67
C ARG A 86 17.86 15.46 0.91
N TRP A 87 17.33 15.38 2.13
CA TRP A 87 16.28 14.45 2.51
C TRP A 87 14.86 15.00 2.26
N THR A 88 14.72 16.28 1.89
CA THR A 88 13.41 16.91 1.68
C THR A 88 12.60 16.18 0.61
N HIS A 89 13.25 15.72 -0.46
CA HIS A 89 12.59 14.92 -1.49
C HIS A 89 11.99 13.64 -0.90
N ASP A 90 12.78 12.85 -0.17
CA ASP A 90 12.34 11.56 0.36
C ASP A 90 11.27 11.73 1.44
N LEU A 91 11.42 12.72 2.31
CA LEU A 91 10.40 13.05 3.31
C LEU A 91 9.06 13.37 2.66
N HIS A 92 9.04 14.24 1.64
CA HIS A 92 7.82 14.55 0.90
C HIS A 92 7.30 13.34 0.14
N TRP A 93 8.17 12.55 -0.49
CA TRP A 93 7.80 11.33 -1.17
C TRP A 93 7.09 10.34 -0.23
N TYR A 94 7.57 10.16 1.00
CA TYR A 94 6.93 9.28 1.98
C TYR A 94 5.67 9.88 2.61
N PHE A 95 5.55 11.21 2.65
CA PHE A 95 4.39 11.90 3.21
C PHE A 95 3.07 11.40 2.62
N LYS A 96 2.99 11.26 1.29
CA LYS A 96 1.76 10.81 0.62
C LYS A 96 1.33 9.40 1.04
N PHE A 97 2.28 8.48 1.17
CA PHE A 97 1.99 7.11 1.62
C PHE A 97 1.54 7.13 3.08
N MET A 98 2.21 7.91 3.94
CA MET A 98 1.81 8.05 5.34
C MET A 98 0.39 8.61 5.49
N ALA A 99 0.04 9.63 4.71
CA ALA A 99 -1.31 10.20 4.69
C ALA A 99 -2.36 9.18 4.23
N GLY A 100 -2.05 8.38 3.20
CA GLY A 100 -2.92 7.29 2.74
C GLY A 100 -3.09 6.17 3.77
N SER A 101 -1.99 5.74 4.41
CA SER A 101 -2.00 4.67 5.40
C SER A 101 -2.85 5.01 6.62
N MET A 102 -3.02 6.29 6.99
CA MET A 102 -3.83 6.64 8.15
C MET A 102 -5.28 6.13 8.04
N ALA A 103 -5.83 6.00 6.83
CA ALA A 103 -7.17 5.44 6.63
C ALA A 103 -7.27 3.93 6.91
N THR A 104 -6.15 3.23 7.05
CA THR A 104 -6.12 1.79 7.33
C THR A 104 -6.08 1.46 8.83
N PHE A 105 -6.08 2.48 9.69
CA PHE A 105 -6.01 2.39 11.15
C PHE A 105 -7.21 3.11 11.80
N PRO A 106 -8.23 2.38 12.31
CA PRO A 106 -9.45 2.98 12.85
C PRO A 106 -9.22 3.82 14.11
N GLU A 107 -8.11 3.62 14.82
CA GLU A 107 -7.71 4.46 15.96
C GLU A 107 -7.31 5.89 15.56
N VAL A 108 -7.04 6.14 14.27
CA VAL A 108 -6.73 7.47 13.74
C VAL A 108 -8.05 8.16 13.33
N PRO A 109 -8.44 9.28 13.96
CA PRO A 109 -9.68 9.97 13.58
C PRO A 109 -9.66 10.47 12.14
N LEU A 110 -10.80 10.37 11.44
CA LEU A 110 -10.93 10.81 10.05
C LEU A 110 -10.49 12.28 9.83
N GLU A 111 -10.89 13.18 10.74
CA GLU A 111 -10.48 14.60 10.68
C GLU A 111 -8.96 14.78 10.77
N ARG A 112 -8.27 13.88 11.49
CA ARG A 112 -6.81 13.89 11.56
C ARG A 112 -6.19 13.53 10.22
N THR A 113 -6.72 12.52 9.53
CA THR A 113 -6.30 12.15 8.17
C THR A 113 -6.55 13.28 7.17
N ARG A 114 -7.71 13.93 7.23
CA ARG A 114 -8.03 15.12 6.42
C ARG A 114 -7.03 16.25 6.64
N ALA A 115 -6.74 16.58 7.90
CA ALA A 115 -5.78 17.63 8.25
C ALA A 115 -4.35 17.32 7.75
N VAL A 116 -3.94 16.05 7.74
CA VAL A 116 -2.64 15.63 7.20
C VAL A 116 -2.61 15.76 5.67
N LEU A 117 -3.69 15.43 4.97
CA LEU A 117 -3.79 15.68 3.52
C LEU A 117 -3.77 17.18 3.19
N ASP A 118 -4.42 18.02 3.99
CA ASP A 118 -4.34 19.48 3.84
C ASP A 118 -2.91 20.00 4.09
N ASP A 119 -2.19 19.41 5.04
CA ASP A 119 -0.78 19.74 5.28
C ASP A 119 0.13 19.32 4.12
N MET A 120 -0.08 18.13 3.58
CA MET A 120 0.61 17.66 2.37
C MET A 120 0.40 18.62 1.21
N GLU A 121 -0.83 19.05 0.98
CA GLU A 121 -1.18 20.01 -0.07
C GLU A 121 -0.45 21.35 0.11
N ARG A 122 -0.46 21.91 1.33
CA ARG A 122 0.27 23.16 1.62
C ARG A 122 1.76 23.01 1.32
N ARG A 123 2.40 21.95 1.81
CA ARG A 123 3.83 21.67 1.59
C ARG A 123 4.15 21.53 0.11
N TYR A 124 3.33 20.78 -0.62
CA TYR A 124 3.55 20.55 -2.04
C TYR A 124 3.38 21.82 -2.86
N ARG A 125 2.43 22.69 -2.52
CA ARG A 125 2.31 24.02 -3.14
C ARG A 125 3.55 24.87 -2.88
N THR A 126 4.00 24.94 -1.63
CA THR A 126 5.20 25.72 -1.25
C THR A 126 6.45 25.20 -1.96
N ALA A 127 6.57 23.88 -2.13
CA ALA A 127 7.69 23.25 -2.83
C ALA A 127 7.55 23.26 -4.38
N GLY A 128 6.44 23.76 -4.92
CA GLY A 128 6.19 23.79 -6.37
C GLY A 128 5.94 22.41 -7.00
N TYR A 129 5.51 21.41 -6.21
CA TYR A 129 5.15 20.09 -6.74
C TYR A 129 3.76 20.08 -7.38
N SER A 130 3.54 19.09 -8.23
CA SER A 130 2.21 18.81 -8.78
C SER A 130 1.21 18.41 -7.68
N MET A 131 -0.05 18.82 -7.84
CA MET A 131 -1.16 18.38 -7.00
C MET A 131 -1.71 16.99 -7.38
N ASN A 132 -1.19 16.35 -8.44
CA ASN A 132 -1.58 15.00 -8.84
C ASN A 132 -1.65 13.99 -7.67
N PRO A 133 -0.60 13.81 -6.84
CA PRO A 133 -0.67 12.94 -5.66
C PRO A 133 -1.65 13.43 -4.59
N VAL A 134 -1.85 14.74 -4.43
CA VAL A 134 -2.83 15.27 -3.46
C VAL A 134 -4.24 14.82 -3.84
N HIS A 135 -4.60 14.98 -5.11
CA HIS A 135 -5.91 14.56 -5.61
C HIS A 135 -6.09 13.03 -5.57
N GLN A 136 -5.03 12.26 -5.86
CA GLN A 136 -5.04 10.79 -5.70
C GLN A 136 -5.43 10.37 -4.29
N TYR A 137 -4.68 10.81 -3.27
CA TYR A 137 -4.92 10.37 -1.90
C TYR A 137 -6.21 10.93 -1.30
N ARG A 138 -6.68 12.11 -1.74
CA ARG A 138 -8.03 12.60 -1.42
C ARG A 138 -9.11 11.72 -2.05
N ALA A 139 -8.94 11.28 -3.30
CA ALA A 139 -9.88 10.36 -3.95
C ALA A 139 -9.91 8.98 -3.25
N VAL A 140 -8.76 8.47 -2.82
CA VAL A 140 -8.66 7.23 -2.03
C VAL A 140 -9.40 7.36 -0.70
N LEU A 141 -9.18 8.45 0.04
CA LEU A 141 -9.89 8.69 1.30
C LEU A 141 -11.40 8.84 1.10
N ALA A 142 -11.82 9.62 0.09
CA ALA A 142 -13.24 9.82 -0.22
C ALA A 142 -13.94 8.50 -0.58
N ARG A 143 -13.28 7.64 -1.37
CA ARG A 143 -13.75 6.28 -1.65
C ARG A 143 -13.89 5.46 -0.36
N HIS A 144 -12.87 5.48 0.50
CA HIS A 144 -12.86 4.72 1.76
C HIS A 144 -14.03 5.08 2.67
N VAL A 145 -14.39 6.36 2.78
CA VAL A 145 -15.52 6.82 3.60
C VAL A 145 -16.88 6.80 2.88
N GLY A 146 -16.91 6.36 1.62
CA GLY A 146 -18.14 6.27 0.82
C GLY A 146 -18.64 7.60 0.24
N ASP A 147 -17.85 8.66 0.28
CA ASP A 147 -18.20 9.98 -0.27
C ASP A 147 -18.02 9.99 -1.79
N ARG A 148 -19.09 9.60 -2.51
CA ARG A 148 -19.10 9.46 -3.97
C ARG A 148 -18.85 10.77 -4.71
N GLU A 149 -19.38 11.88 -4.21
CA GLU A 149 -19.25 13.19 -4.85
C GLU A 149 -17.81 13.67 -4.75
N ALA A 150 -17.24 13.67 -3.54
CA ALA A 150 -15.85 14.05 -3.34
C ALA A 150 -14.89 13.12 -4.08
N ALA A 151 -15.14 11.81 -4.07
CA ALA A 151 -14.30 10.85 -4.78
C ALA A 151 -14.29 11.11 -6.30
N ALA A 152 -15.45 11.38 -6.90
CA ALA A 152 -15.56 11.67 -8.32
C ALA A 152 -14.85 12.97 -8.71
N GLU A 153 -15.00 14.03 -7.91
CA GLU A 153 -14.33 15.31 -8.16
C GLU A 153 -12.81 15.20 -8.00
N GLN A 154 -12.34 14.54 -6.95
CA GLN A 154 -10.90 14.34 -6.76
C GLN A 154 -10.31 13.43 -7.84
N TYR A 155 -11.04 12.42 -8.32
CA TYR A 155 -10.61 11.61 -9.45
C TYR A 155 -10.50 12.42 -10.75
N ARG A 156 -11.46 13.31 -11.01
CA ARG A 156 -11.42 14.23 -12.16
C ARG A 156 -10.20 15.16 -12.09
N LEU A 157 -9.98 15.78 -10.93
CA LEU A 157 -8.83 16.66 -10.69
C LEU A 157 -7.50 15.91 -10.81
N TRP A 158 -7.42 14.71 -10.24
CA TRP A 158 -6.25 13.84 -10.35
C TRP A 158 -5.92 13.48 -11.80
N SER A 159 -6.94 13.12 -12.57
CA SER A 159 -6.79 12.75 -13.99
C SER A 159 -6.39 13.94 -14.87
N ALA A 160 -6.77 15.16 -14.50
CA ALA A 160 -6.40 16.39 -15.20
C ALA A 160 -5.05 16.97 -14.76
N ALA A 161 -4.62 16.69 -13.52
CA ALA A 161 -3.38 17.22 -12.98
C ALA A 161 -2.16 16.57 -13.65
N PRO A 162 -1.16 17.35 -14.11
CA PRO A 162 0.03 16.80 -14.71
C PRO A 162 0.79 15.94 -13.69
N ARG A 163 1.34 14.82 -14.12
CA ARG A 163 2.25 14.05 -13.27
C ARG A 163 3.49 14.87 -12.93
N GLY A 164 4.06 14.65 -11.75
CA GLY A 164 5.26 15.35 -11.28
C GLY A 164 6.18 14.44 -10.48
N GLN A 165 7.22 15.02 -9.88
CA GLN A 165 8.23 14.28 -9.10
C GLN A 165 7.63 13.52 -7.91
N MET A 166 6.52 14.00 -7.35
CA MET A 166 5.80 13.36 -6.25
C MET A 166 4.70 12.39 -6.70
N SER A 167 4.45 12.22 -8.00
CA SER A 167 3.47 11.24 -8.50
C SER A 167 3.97 9.81 -8.28
N ASP A 168 3.06 8.88 -8.03
CA ASP A 168 3.41 7.47 -7.93
C ASP A 168 4.00 6.92 -9.24
N CYS A 169 4.67 5.76 -9.16
CA CYS A 169 5.19 5.07 -10.33
C CYS A 169 4.15 5.01 -11.46
N VAL A 170 4.58 5.25 -12.70
CA VAL A 170 3.69 5.27 -13.87
C VAL A 170 2.95 3.94 -14.09
N GLY A 171 3.53 2.82 -13.65
CA GLY A 171 2.86 1.53 -13.63
C GLY A 171 1.91 1.33 -12.45
N CYS A 172 2.16 1.95 -11.30
CA CYS A 172 1.34 1.78 -10.10
C CYS A 172 0.12 2.69 -10.07
N GLU A 173 0.26 3.96 -10.47
CA GLU A 173 -0.84 4.96 -10.44
C GLU A 173 -2.14 4.44 -11.11
N PRO A 174 -2.09 3.73 -12.26
CA PRO A 174 -3.29 3.18 -12.87
C PRO A 174 -4.08 2.22 -11.96
N SER A 175 -3.46 1.49 -11.03
CA SER A 175 -4.18 0.54 -10.16
C SER A 175 -5.20 1.25 -9.27
N ASP A 176 -4.85 2.40 -8.71
CA ASP A 176 -5.79 3.19 -7.90
C ASP A 176 -6.93 3.78 -8.76
N LYS A 177 -6.66 4.10 -10.03
CA LYS A 177 -7.70 4.53 -10.98
C LYS A 177 -8.65 3.40 -11.32
N VAL A 178 -8.12 2.20 -11.60
CA VAL A 178 -8.92 0.98 -11.82
C VAL A 178 -9.81 0.73 -10.61
N ALA A 179 -9.24 0.75 -9.41
CA ALA A 179 -9.98 0.54 -8.18
C ALA A 179 -11.09 1.58 -7.95
N HIS A 180 -10.84 2.86 -8.29
CA HIS A 180 -11.87 3.91 -8.25
C HIS A 180 -12.99 3.67 -9.27
N LEU A 181 -12.65 3.37 -10.52
CA LEU A 181 -13.62 3.11 -11.59
C LEU A 181 -14.45 1.85 -11.31
N ALA A 182 -13.83 0.79 -10.80
CA ALA A 182 -14.50 -0.43 -10.38
C ALA A 182 -15.51 -0.15 -9.26
N TRP A 183 -15.15 0.66 -8.27
CA TRP A 183 -16.06 1.08 -7.19
C TRP A 183 -17.26 1.89 -7.68
N LEU A 184 -17.11 2.64 -8.77
CA LEU A 184 -18.21 3.35 -9.45
C LEU A 184 -19.03 2.44 -10.40
N GLY A 185 -18.66 1.18 -10.58
CA GLY A 185 -19.30 0.28 -11.55
C GLY A 185 -18.90 0.54 -13.01
N ARG A 186 -17.88 1.37 -13.26
CA ARG A 186 -17.37 1.70 -14.59
C ARG A 186 -16.35 0.67 -15.05
N TYR A 187 -16.78 -0.58 -15.15
CA TYR A 187 -15.89 -1.73 -15.32
C TYR A 187 -15.16 -1.77 -16.67
N ALA A 188 -15.80 -1.33 -17.76
CA ALA A 188 -15.17 -1.23 -19.08
C ALA A 188 -14.01 -0.21 -19.05
N ASP A 189 -14.27 0.97 -18.51
CA ASP A 189 -13.27 2.03 -18.34
C ASP A 189 -12.12 1.59 -17.43
N ALA A 190 -12.42 0.82 -16.38
CA ALA A 190 -11.40 0.24 -15.51
C ALA A 190 -10.48 -0.72 -16.29
N ALA A 191 -11.03 -1.54 -17.19
CA ALA A 191 -10.23 -2.41 -18.04
C ALA A 191 -9.37 -1.64 -19.05
N GLU A 192 -9.90 -0.56 -19.64
CA GLU A 192 -9.18 0.30 -20.58
C GLU A 192 -7.97 1.00 -19.91
N VAL A 193 -8.17 1.56 -18.72
CA VAL A 193 -7.10 2.22 -17.95
C VAL A 193 -5.93 1.27 -17.64
N ALA A 194 -6.19 -0.03 -17.55
CA ALA A 194 -5.16 -1.03 -17.27
C ALA A 194 -4.33 -1.45 -18.47
N GLU A 195 -4.80 -1.21 -19.70
CA GLU A 195 -4.16 -1.72 -20.92
C GLU A 195 -2.67 -1.34 -21.05
N PRO A 196 -2.24 -0.09 -20.77
CA PRO A 196 -0.82 0.27 -20.85
C PRO A 196 0.07 -0.56 -19.92
N VAL A 197 -0.41 -0.86 -18.71
CA VAL A 197 0.33 -1.63 -17.71
C VAL A 197 0.40 -3.10 -18.13
N LEU A 198 -0.72 -3.67 -18.58
CA LEU A 198 -0.79 -5.07 -19.02
C LEU A 198 -0.07 -5.32 -20.34
N GLY A 199 0.00 -4.31 -21.21
CA GLY A 199 0.76 -4.32 -22.46
C GLY A 199 2.27 -4.25 -22.26
N GLY A 200 2.77 -4.15 -21.01
CA GLY A 200 4.20 -4.17 -20.71
C GLY A 200 4.92 -2.87 -21.06
N GLN A 201 4.21 -1.75 -21.18
CA GLN A 201 4.81 -0.46 -21.50
C GLN A 201 5.72 0.07 -20.36
N PHE A 202 5.56 -0.47 -19.14
CA PHE A 202 6.28 -0.05 -17.96
C PHE A 202 6.85 -1.24 -17.18
N SER A 203 8.02 -1.05 -16.57
CA SER A 203 8.59 -1.99 -15.60
C SER A 203 8.31 -1.51 -14.17
N CYS A 204 7.68 -2.34 -13.37
CA CYS A 204 7.46 -2.09 -11.94
C CYS A 204 7.37 -3.42 -11.21
N VAL A 205 7.99 -3.51 -10.03
CA VAL A 205 8.01 -4.75 -9.23
C VAL A 205 6.64 -5.08 -8.61
N GLU A 206 5.78 -4.07 -8.42
CA GLU A 206 4.41 -4.22 -7.91
C GLU A 206 3.40 -4.61 -8.99
N GLN A 207 3.80 -4.48 -10.26
CA GLN A 207 2.93 -4.70 -11.40
C GLN A 207 3.40 -5.91 -12.21
N PRO A 208 2.46 -6.70 -12.75
CA PRO A 208 1.03 -6.40 -12.88
C PRO A 208 0.17 -7.00 -11.77
N GLN A 209 0.73 -7.54 -10.69
CA GLN A 209 -0.07 -8.29 -9.70
C GLN A 209 -1.12 -7.42 -8.99
N HIS A 210 -0.84 -6.15 -8.68
CA HIS A 210 -1.85 -5.27 -8.09
C HIS A 210 -2.94 -4.90 -9.09
N ILE A 211 -2.60 -4.44 -10.30
CA ILE A 211 -3.63 -4.06 -11.28
C ILE A 211 -4.49 -5.25 -11.71
N LEU A 212 -3.91 -6.45 -11.83
CA LEU A 212 -4.66 -7.68 -12.10
C LEU A 212 -5.60 -8.05 -10.95
N THR A 213 -5.23 -7.75 -9.70
CA THR A 213 -6.11 -7.96 -8.55
C THR A 213 -7.31 -7.01 -8.61
N GLU A 214 -7.10 -5.74 -8.96
CA GLU A 214 -8.18 -4.76 -9.11
C GLU A 214 -9.12 -5.09 -10.27
N LEU A 215 -8.66 -5.82 -11.28
CA LEU A 215 -9.45 -6.20 -12.46
C LEU A 215 -10.26 -7.48 -12.30
N LEU A 216 -10.12 -8.23 -11.19
CA LEU A 216 -10.81 -9.52 -11.02
C LEU A 216 -12.32 -9.42 -11.22
N LEU A 217 -12.99 -8.55 -10.46
CA LEU A 217 -14.44 -8.34 -10.59
C LEU A 217 -14.81 -7.50 -11.83
N PRO A 218 -14.08 -6.43 -12.21
CA PRO A 218 -14.32 -5.73 -13.46
C PRO A 218 -14.40 -6.67 -14.67
N TYR A 219 -13.45 -7.61 -14.82
CA TYR A 219 -13.48 -8.58 -15.92
C TYR A 219 -14.70 -9.49 -15.89
N VAL A 220 -15.15 -9.94 -14.71
CA VAL A 220 -16.39 -10.71 -14.57
C VAL A 220 -17.59 -9.91 -15.05
N HIS A 221 -17.71 -8.65 -14.60
CA HIS A 221 -18.86 -7.80 -14.92
C HIS A 221 -19.00 -7.47 -16.41
N ILE A 222 -17.90 -7.41 -17.15
CA ILE A 222 -17.92 -7.16 -18.61
C ILE A 222 -17.82 -8.44 -19.45
N GLY A 223 -17.98 -9.63 -18.83
CA GLY A 223 -18.02 -10.92 -19.53
C GLY A 223 -16.65 -11.45 -20.00
N ARG A 224 -15.54 -10.86 -19.56
CA ARG A 224 -14.17 -11.29 -19.86
C ARG A 224 -13.69 -12.34 -18.87
N TYR A 225 -14.41 -13.46 -18.77
CA TYR A 225 -14.19 -14.47 -17.72
C TYR A 225 -12.80 -15.13 -17.80
N ASP A 226 -12.29 -15.41 -19.00
CA ASP A 226 -10.96 -15.99 -19.18
C ASP A 226 -9.86 -15.05 -18.64
N ASP A 227 -10.00 -13.75 -18.89
CA ASP A 227 -9.06 -12.75 -18.37
C ASP A 227 -9.12 -12.67 -16.84
N ALA A 228 -10.32 -12.74 -16.24
CA ALA A 228 -10.49 -12.79 -14.79
C ALA A 228 -9.77 -14.01 -14.18
N VAL A 229 -9.88 -15.19 -14.80
CA VAL A 229 -9.21 -16.41 -14.35
C VAL A 229 -7.69 -16.29 -14.46
N GLN A 230 -7.18 -15.75 -15.57
CA GLN A 230 -5.74 -15.55 -15.75
C GLN A 230 -5.18 -14.50 -14.78
N ALA A 231 -5.91 -13.40 -14.59
CA ALA A 231 -5.58 -12.37 -13.61
C ALA A 231 -5.48 -12.96 -12.20
N HIS A 232 -6.49 -13.74 -11.77
CA HIS A 232 -6.50 -14.43 -10.48
C HIS A 232 -5.25 -15.30 -10.33
N ARG A 233 -4.99 -16.19 -11.30
CA ARG A 233 -3.89 -17.15 -11.23
C ARG A 233 -2.53 -16.47 -11.17
N ARG A 234 -2.31 -15.43 -11.99
CA ARG A 234 -1.03 -14.73 -12.09
C ARG A 234 -0.76 -13.86 -10.86
N ALA A 235 -1.71 -13.00 -10.49
CA ALA A 235 -1.55 -12.09 -9.35
C ALA A 235 -1.43 -12.86 -8.03
N TYR A 236 -2.34 -13.81 -7.76
CA TYR A 236 -2.29 -14.61 -6.55
C TYR A 236 -0.96 -15.37 -6.43
N ARG A 237 -0.46 -15.92 -7.54
CA ARG A 237 0.83 -16.64 -7.55
C ARG A 237 1.99 -15.77 -7.10
N ALA A 238 2.00 -14.49 -7.45
CA ALA A 238 3.04 -13.55 -7.06
C ALA A 238 2.95 -13.14 -5.59
N MET A 239 1.74 -13.13 -5.01
CA MET A 239 1.47 -12.50 -3.70
C MET A 239 1.27 -13.48 -2.55
N ARG A 240 0.98 -14.76 -2.84
CA ARG A 240 0.57 -15.78 -1.84
C ARG A 240 1.59 -16.12 -0.73
N HIS A 241 2.78 -15.53 -0.75
CA HIS A 241 3.83 -15.78 0.23
C HIS A 241 4.21 -14.52 1.02
N ASP A 242 3.55 -13.39 0.73
CA ASP A 242 3.83 -12.10 1.34
C ASP A 242 2.67 -11.68 2.25
N PRO A 243 2.83 -11.72 3.58
CA PRO A 243 1.80 -11.28 4.52
C PRO A 243 1.37 -9.82 4.34
N ALA A 244 2.24 -8.95 3.78
CA ALA A 244 1.88 -7.56 3.47
C ALA A 244 0.73 -7.48 2.45
N GLN A 245 0.54 -8.53 1.65
CA GLN A 245 -0.47 -8.61 0.61
C GLN A 245 -1.85 -9.11 1.11
N LEU A 246 -2.07 -9.25 2.42
CA LEU A 246 -3.31 -9.81 2.99
C LEU A 246 -4.58 -9.15 2.46
N GLN A 247 -4.59 -7.82 2.31
CA GLN A 247 -5.73 -7.08 1.73
C GLN A 247 -6.04 -7.54 0.29
N SER A 248 -5.02 -7.65 -0.56
CA SER A 248 -5.22 -8.11 -1.93
C SER A 248 -5.59 -9.59 -2.00
N ILE A 249 -5.08 -10.41 -1.07
CA ILE A 249 -5.52 -11.80 -0.91
C ILE A 249 -7.02 -11.87 -0.57
N ALA A 250 -7.53 -10.94 0.25
CA ALA A 250 -8.97 -10.84 0.50
C ALA A 250 -9.77 -10.63 -0.80
N THR A 251 -9.29 -9.80 -1.73
CA THR A 251 -9.91 -9.62 -3.06
C THR A 251 -9.96 -10.93 -3.84
N HIS A 252 -8.91 -11.76 -3.78
CA HIS A 252 -8.91 -13.09 -4.41
C HIS A 252 -9.90 -14.07 -3.76
N VAL A 253 -10.04 -14.04 -2.43
CA VAL A 253 -11.03 -14.84 -1.69
C VAL A 253 -12.44 -14.42 -2.10
N ALA A 254 -12.74 -13.12 -2.07
CA ALA A 254 -14.02 -12.55 -2.48
C ALA A 254 -14.34 -12.88 -3.95
N PHE A 255 -13.35 -12.79 -4.86
CA PHE A 255 -13.52 -13.21 -6.25
C PHE A 255 -13.96 -14.67 -6.36
N CYS A 256 -13.31 -15.59 -5.64
CA CYS A 256 -13.71 -17.00 -5.65
C CYS A 256 -15.13 -17.21 -5.10
N ALA A 257 -15.49 -16.51 -4.03
CA ALA A 257 -16.82 -16.56 -3.45
C ALA A 257 -17.89 -16.07 -4.44
N LEU A 258 -17.70 -14.89 -5.03
CA LEU A 258 -18.66 -14.24 -5.93
C LEU A 258 -18.82 -14.92 -7.29
N THR A 259 -17.87 -15.78 -7.68
CA THR A 259 -17.89 -16.52 -8.95
C THR A 259 -18.30 -17.99 -8.79
N GLY A 260 -18.78 -18.41 -7.60
CA GLY A 260 -19.21 -19.79 -7.35
C GLY A 260 -18.07 -20.78 -7.11
N ASN A 261 -16.81 -20.31 -7.05
CA ASN A 261 -15.62 -21.13 -6.82
C ASN A 261 -15.38 -21.36 -5.32
N HIS A 262 -16.42 -21.77 -4.58
CA HIS A 262 -16.42 -21.79 -3.11
C HIS A 262 -15.33 -22.71 -2.52
N ALA A 263 -15.10 -23.89 -3.11
CA ALA A 263 -14.05 -24.80 -2.66
C ALA A 263 -12.64 -24.18 -2.77
N ARG A 264 -12.39 -23.43 -3.85
CA ARG A 264 -11.14 -22.68 -4.02
C ARG A 264 -11.07 -21.50 -3.05
N GLY A 265 -12.18 -20.80 -2.82
CA GLY A 265 -12.26 -19.75 -1.80
C GLY A 265 -11.89 -20.28 -0.42
N LEU A 266 -12.42 -21.45 -0.03
CA LEU A 266 -12.11 -22.11 1.24
C LEU A 266 -10.61 -22.44 1.35
N ASP A 267 -10.01 -23.04 0.32
CA ASP A 267 -8.56 -23.31 0.30
C ASP A 267 -7.72 -22.04 0.50
N LEU A 268 -8.14 -20.91 -0.08
CA LEU A 268 -7.47 -19.62 0.16
C LEU A 268 -7.64 -19.11 1.59
N VAL A 269 -8.84 -19.26 2.17
CA VAL A 269 -9.10 -18.91 3.57
C VAL A 269 -8.22 -19.75 4.49
N GLU A 270 -8.26 -21.08 4.37
CA GLU A 270 -7.50 -22.01 5.22
C GLU A 270 -5.99 -21.74 5.19
N ARG A 271 -5.46 -21.43 4.00
CA ARG A 271 -4.04 -21.14 3.80
C ARG A 271 -3.59 -19.88 4.52
N HIS A 272 -4.44 -18.85 4.55
CA HIS A 272 -4.06 -17.51 4.99
C HIS A 272 -4.66 -17.11 6.34
N LEU A 273 -5.51 -17.96 6.93
CA LEU A 273 -6.13 -17.72 8.23
C LEU A 273 -5.12 -17.42 9.34
N GLY A 274 -3.94 -18.04 9.28
CA GLY A 274 -2.85 -17.79 10.23
C GLY A 274 -2.28 -16.37 10.18
N TRP A 275 -2.41 -15.65 9.07
CA TRP A 275 -1.90 -14.28 8.95
C TRP A 275 -2.68 -13.28 9.81
N LEU A 276 -3.86 -13.65 10.31
CA LEU A 276 -4.63 -12.84 11.26
C LEU A 276 -4.02 -12.80 12.67
N ASP A 277 -2.99 -13.59 12.98
CA ASP A 277 -2.24 -13.43 14.25
C ASP A 277 -1.46 -12.11 14.29
N ALA A 278 -1.05 -11.61 13.13
CA ALA A 278 -0.29 -10.38 12.98
C ALA A 278 -0.59 -9.76 11.61
N PRO A 279 -1.82 -9.25 11.39
CA PRO A 279 -2.19 -8.63 10.13
C PRO A 279 -1.39 -7.33 9.92
N PRO A 280 -1.09 -6.95 8.66
CA PRO A 280 -0.31 -5.74 8.38
C PRO A 280 -1.04 -4.46 8.81
N THR A 281 -2.37 -4.43 8.71
CA THR A 281 -3.23 -3.33 9.17
C THR A 281 -4.58 -3.89 9.66
N PRO A 282 -5.28 -3.17 10.57
CA PRO A 282 -6.66 -3.49 10.92
C PRO A 282 -7.61 -3.50 9.71
N TYR A 283 -7.36 -2.64 8.72
CA TYR A 283 -8.14 -2.66 7.47
C TYR A 283 -7.93 -3.95 6.67
N ALA A 284 -6.70 -4.44 6.53
CA ALA A 284 -6.42 -5.70 5.85
C ALA A 284 -7.03 -6.90 6.59
N GLU A 285 -7.01 -6.87 7.93
CA GLU A 285 -7.71 -7.83 8.78
C GLU A 285 -9.21 -7.84 8.49
N GLN A 286 -9.85 -6.65 8.49
CA GLN A 286 -11.27 -6.49 8.21
C GLN A 286 -11.65 -7.02 6.82
N GLU A 287 -10.91 -6.63 5.78
CA GLU A 287 -11.20 -7.05 4.40
C GLU A 287 -11.08 -8.57 4.26
N PHE A 288 -10.03 -9.17 4.82
CA PHE A 288 -9.86 -10.63 4.78
C PHE A 288 -10.95 -11.35 5.57
N ALA A 289 -11.27 -10.89 6.79
CA ALA A 289 -12.32 -11.47 7.61
C ALA A 289 -13.70 -11.40 6.92
N ALA A 290 -14.01 -10.28 6.25
CA ALA A 290 -15.24 -10.12 5.50
C ALA A 290 -15.32 -11.09 4.30
N ALA A 291 -14.24 -11.19 3.51
CA ALA A 291 -14.17 -12.12 2.39
C ALA A 291 -14.24 -13.59 2.84
N ALA A 292 -13.57 -13.93 3.96
CA ALA A 292 -13.62 -15.25 4.56
C ALA A 292 -15.02 -15.58 5.08
N ALA A 293 -15.67 -14.67 5.79
CA ALA A 293 -17.04 -14.87 6.29
C ALA A 293 -18.03 -15.10 5.14
N LEU A 294 -17.94 -14.32 4.06
CA LEU A 294 -18.72 -14.55 2.84
C LEU A 294 -18.50 -15.95 2.28
N THR A 295 -17.23 -16.35 2.13
CA THR A 295 -16.85 -17.67 1.61
C THR A 295 -17.39 -18.81 2.47
N LEU A 296 -17.19 -18.74 3.79
CA LEU A 296 -17.63 -19.76 4.73
C LEU A 296 -19.15 -19.90 4.76
N ARG A 297 -19.88 -18.78 4.71
CA ARG A 297 -21.34 -18.78 4.59
C ARG A 297 -21.79 -19.50 3.33
N LEU A 298 -21.19 -19.20 2.17
CA LEU A 298 -21.53 -19.84 0.90
C LEU A 298 -21.17 -21.33 0.84
N VAL A 299 -20.09 -21.75 1.52
CA VAL A 299 -19.73 -23.16 1.70
C VAL A 299 -20.78 -23.88 2.56
N ALA A 300 -21.22 -23.25 3.66
CA ALA A 300 -22.25 -23.81 4.53
C ALA A 300 -23.61 -23.92 3.83
N GLU A 301 -24.02 -22.88 3.10
CA GLU A 301 -25.23 -22.88 2.25
C GLU A 301 -25.16 -23.95 1.14
N GLY A 302 -23.95 -24.31 0.70
CA GLY A 302 -23.69 -25.42 -0.22
C GLY A 302 -23.75 -26.83 0.40
N GLY A 303 -24.11 -26.96 1.69
CA GLY A 303 -24.25 -28.25 2.38
C GLY A 303 -22.98 -28.76 3.07
N HIS A 304 -21.96 -27.92 3.22
CA HIS A 304 -20.66 -28.28 3.82
C HIS A 304 -20.38 -27.56 5.15
N GLY A 305 -21.42 -27.19 5.90
CA GLY A 305 -21.28 -26.42 7.15
C GLY A 305 -20.54 -27.15 8.28
N ASP A 306 -20.55 -28.48 8.28
CA ASP A 306 -19.86 -29.30 9.29
C ASP A 306 -18.39 -29.60 8.94
N ALA A 307 -17.91 -29.11 7.78
CA ALA A 307 -16.53 -29.35 7.35
C ALA A 307 -15.56 -28.54 8.24
N PRO A 308 -14.52 -29.19 8.82
CA PRO A 308 -13.54 -28.47 9.63
C PRO A 308 -12.72 -27.53 8.76
N VAL A 309 -12.61 -26.26 9.17
CA VAL A 309 -11.71 -25.27 8.56
C VAL A 309 -10.31 -25.47 9.10
N ARG A 310 -9.36 -25.75 8.21
CA ARG A 310 -7.95 -25.94 8.57
C ARG A 310 -7.26 -24.58 8.69
N ARG A 311 -6.35 -24.50 9.65
CA ARG A 311 -5.44 -23.37 9.81
C ARG A 311 -4.03 -23.85 9.50
N ALA A 312 -3.40 -23.30 8.46
CA ALA A 312 -1.97 -23.50 8.26
C ALA A 312 -1.20 -22.86 9.45
N GLY A 313 -0.37 -23.67 10.11
CA GLY A 313 0.48 -23.25 11.24
C GLY A 313 1.74 -22.52 10.79
#